data_AF-A0A660UXZ9-F1
#
_entry.id   AF-A0A660UXZ9-F1
#
_cell.length_a   1.000
_cell.length_b   1.000
_cell.length_c   1.000
_cell.angle_alpha   90.00
_cell.angle_beta   90.00
_cell.angle_gamma   90.00
#
_symmetry.space_group_name_H-M   'P 1'
#
loop_
_entity.id
_entity.type
_entity.pdbx_description
1 polymer ?
#
loop_
_entity_poly.entity_id
_entity_poly.type
_entity_poly.pdbx_seq_one_letter_code
_entity_poly.pdbx_strand_id
1 'polypeptide(L)'
;MVYIAAGTSGLQILELMSPAPPQWRGEFATGGFAADAAVSGSTAIVACGAVVYAIDVSTPATPALLGSWDSDGWAFGVAADSTYAYVANGGGGVQILNLADATPVVSVETSGVAHGIAVAGGLAYVADGIAGLQIFDISTLPATPSLIGAFDTPGIATDVSVVGDRVCIADGAGGVTVVDVPVPAQPTLYARSSQMVRSLSTAVVDSRVIVADDTGGLAILAAQAWPTTDPLGDFNNSGKVSLPDLVYLAETDWLESETMLDVLVGNLTDDINVNLQDYAVMADNWGVGIERTAPTVINAPAASITSNSARLNGEVTDNGNEDPTVTVYWGDNDGGTTPGNWDNADTIGTQGSTFYDDISSLSPETTYYFRAYAVNSMGGDWADSTASFDTTALPAVDVKINFQPSGSAVPSGYLADTGATYGDRGNGYSYGWDGTNDETRDRGIDADQRYDTLNHMQKDSENHTWEIEIPNGAYDIVVVFGDPGNTDQTNHVKIEGVLLQDPDGEDNFDVHAVTVTVSDGKLTLSPNLSSPNIADNAKVCYIDIATSAGGG
;
A
#
# COMPACT_ATOMS: atom_id res chain seq x y z
N MET A 1 -18.91 -1.44 -16.68
CA MET A 1 -20.34 -1.38 -17.07
C MET A 1 -20.94 -0.19 -16.34
N VAL A 2 -21.88 0.49 -16.98
CA VAL A 2 -22.52 1.72 -16.55
C VAL A 2 -24.02 1.52 -16.50
N TYR A 3 -24.66 2.09 -15.48
CA TYR A 3 -26.06 1.90 -15.12
C TYR A 3 -26.72 3.26 -14.90
N ILE A 4 -27.46 3.73 -15.91
CA ILE A 4 -28.04 5.06 -15.92
C ILE A 4 -29.54 4.97 -15.63
N ALA A 5 -30.00 5.65 -14.57
CA ALA A 5 -31.40 5.99 -14.40
C ALA A 5 -31.77 7.10 -15.40
N ALA A 6 -32.51 6.74 -16.45
CA ALA A 6 -32.79 7.61 -17.59
C ALA A 6 -34.25 8.09 -17.61
N GLY A 7 -34.76 8.51 -16.45
CA GLY A 7 -36.13 9.02 -16.32
C GLY A 7 -37.18 8.01 -16.80
N THR A 8 -38.01 8.39 -17.76
CA THR A 8 -39.07 7.52 -18.31
C THR A 8 -38.54 6.35 -19.15
N SER A 9 -37.26 6.37 -19.53
CA SER A 9 -36.61 5.27 -20.25
C SER A 9 -36.09 4.17 -19.31
N GLY A 10 -36.26 4.34 -18.00
CA GLY A 10 -35.84 3.38 -16.98
C GLY A 10 -34.34 3.22 -16.87
N LEU A 11 -33.88 1.99 -16.61
CA LEU A 11 -32.46 1.68 -16.45
C LEU A 11 -31.82 1.41 -17.81
N GLN A 12 -30.78 2.15 -18.15
CA GLN A 12 -29.98 1.96 -19.35
C GLN A 12 -28.62 1.37 -18.97
N ILE A 13 -28.19 0.32 -19.66
CA ILE A 13 -26.95 -0.40 -19.39
C ILE A 13 -25.99 -0.20 -20.54
N LEU A 14 -24.84 0.38 -20.27
CA LEU A 14 -23.82 0.67 -21.26
C LEU A 14 -22.49 0.01 -20.88
N GLU A 15 -21.79 -0.49 -21.89
CA GLU A 15 -20.38 -0.82 -21.77
C GLU A 15 -19.55 0.38 -22.22
N LEU A 16 -18.73 0.86 -21.32
CA LEU A 16 -17.72 1.83 -21.65
C LEU A 16 -16.49 1.09 -22.17
N MET A 17 -15.99 1.53 -23.32
CA MET A 17 -14.78 0.98 -23.91
C MET A 17 -13.83 2.14 -24.17
N SER A 18 -12.60 2.07 -23.68
CA SER A 18 -11.59 3.06 -24.05
C SER A 18 -10.78 2.57 -25.26
N PRO A 19 -10.65 3.34 -26.36
CA PRO A 19 -11.10 4.73 -26.63
C PRO A 19 -12.38 4.82 -27.50
N ALA A 20 -13.27 3.83 -27.42
CA ALA A 20 -14.44 3.73 -28.29
C ALA A 20 -15.68 4.42 -27.68
N PRO A 21 -16.68 4.80 -28.49
CA PRO A 21 -17.93 5.31 -27.94
C PRO A 21 -18.59 4.27 -27.02
N PRO A 22 -19.28 4.72 -25.95
CA PRO A 22 -20.11 3.87 -25.11
C PRO A 22 -21.02 3.00 -25.97
N GLN A 23 -21.01 1.70 -25.71
CA GLN A 23 -21.89 0.78 -26.40
C GLN A 23 -23.07 0.44 -25.51
N TRP A 24 -24.26 0.68 -26.04
CA TRP A 24 -25.47 0.17 -25.43
C TRP A 24 -25.41 -1.35 -25.33
N ARG A 25 -25.69 -1.87 -24.14
CA ARG A 25 -25.69 -3.31 -23.86
C ARG A 25 -27.08 -3.83 -23.59
N GLY A 26 -27.94 -3.04 -22.95
CA GLY A 26 -29.33 -3.39 -22.76
C GLY A 26 -30.06 -2.32 -21.96
N GLU A 27 -31.33 -2.57 -21.72
CA GLU A 27 -32.19 -1.69 -20.95
C GLU A 27 -33.19 -2.49 -20.12
N PHE A 28 -33.67 -1.87 -19.05
CA PHE A 28 -34.81 -2.34 -18.30
C PHE A 28 -35.80 -1.18 -18.13
N ALA A 29 -36.94 -1.27 -18.80
CA ALA A 29 -38.00 -0.27 -18.69
C ALA A 29 -38.63 -0.32 -17.29
N THR A 30 -38.42 0.73 -16.50
CA THR A 30 -39.15 0.93 -15.25
C THR A 30 -40.53 1.51 -15.56
N GLY A 31 -41.55 1.13 -14.78
CA GLY A 31 -42.93 1.58 -15.03
C GLY A 31 -43.19 3.07 -14.72
N GLY A 32 -42.15 3.82 -14.35
CA GLY A 32 -42.20 5.21 -13.93
C GLY A 32 -40.87 5.94 -14.16
N PHE A 33 -40.74 7.13 -13.57
CA PHE A 33 -39.56 7.98 -13.71
C PHE A 33 -38.41 7.46 -12.84
N ALA A 34 -37.39 6.85 -13.45
CA ALA A 34 -36.16 6.45 -12.78
C ALA A 34 -35.30 7.69 -12.45
N ALA A 35 -35.15 7.99 -11.16
CA ALA A 35 -34.45 9.17 -10.66
C ALA A 35 -32.98 8.89 -10.34
N ASP A 36 -32.66 7.69 -9.84
CA ASP A 36 -31.30 7.30 -9.51
C ASP A 36 -31.15 5.76 -9.52
N ALA A 37 -29.92 5.28 -9.66
CA ALA A 37 -29.61 3.86 -9.62
C ALA A 37 -28.29 3.57 -8.88
N ALA A 38 -28.24 2.51 -8.09
CA ALA A 38 -27.03 2.02 -7.44
C ALA A 38 -26.83 0.53 -7.76
N VAL A 39 -25.58 0.07 -7.84
CA VAL A 39 -25.29 -1.34 -8.14
C VAL A 39 -24.52 -1.99 -7.01
N SER A 40 -25.01 -3.14 -6.56
CA SER A 40 -24.35 -4.01 -5.60
C SER A 40 -24.15 -5.39 -6.21
N GLY A 41 -22.90 -5.74 -6.50
CA GLY A 41 -22.57 -6.96 -7.23
C GLY A 41 -23.23 -7.02 -8.60
N SER A 42 -24.16 -7.97 -8.78
CA SER A 42 -24.93 -8.12 -10.02
C SER A 42 -26.37 -7.58 -9.93
N THR A 43 -26.69 -6.80 -8.90
CA THR A 43 -28.03 -6.25 -8.70
C THR A 43 -28.00 -4.73 -8.82
N ALA A 44 -28.78 -4.18 -9.75
CA ALA A 44 -29.06 -2.75 -9.83
C ALA A 44 -30.33 -2.42 -9.06
N ILE A 45 -30.25 -1.42 -8.18
CA ILE A 45 -31.36 -0.86 -7.43
C ILE A 45 -31.72 0.48 -8.07
N VAL A 46 -32.98 0.69 -8.42
CA VAL A 46 -33.43 1.88 -9.14
C VAL A 46 -34.54 2.56 -8.36
N ALA A 47 -34.30 3.81 -7.95
CA ALA A 47 -35.30 4.70 -7.39
C ALA A 47 -36.20 5.20 -8.52
N CYS A 48 -37.51 4.93 -8.44
CA CYS A 48 -38.44 5.15 -9.55
C CYS A 48 -39.80 5.70 -9.07
N GLY A 49 -39.84 6.98 -8.71
CA GLY A 49 -41.05 7.63 -8.20
C GLY A 49 -41.50 6.99 -6.89
N ALA A 50 -42.70 6.40 -6.84
CA ALA A 50 -43.21 5.72 -5.65
C ALA A 50 -42.78 4.25 -5.53
N VAL A 51 -41.87 3.79 -6.41
CA VAL A 51 -41.41 2.40 -6.46
C VAL A 51 -39.89 2.33 -6.49
N VAL A 52 -39.31 1.35 -5.80
CA VAL A 52 -37.91 0.98 -5.92
C VAL A 52 -37.83 -0.39 -6.61
N TYR A 53 -36.98 -0.53 -7.62
CA TYR A 53 -36.79 -1.78 -8.37
C TYR A 53 -35.44 -2.40 -8.03
N ALA A 54 -35.38 -3.72 -7.86
CA ALA A 54 -34.14 -4.48 -7.96
C ALA A 54 -34.13 -5.33 -9.24
N ILE A 55 -33.03 -5.20 -9.98
CA ILE A 55 -32.88 -5.74 -11.32
C ILE A 55 -31.56 -6.53 -11.35
N ASP A 56 -31.62 -7.80 -11.72
CA ASP A 56 -30.45 -8.60 -12.04
C ASP A 56 -29.83 -8.09 -13.34
N VAL A 57 -28.58 -7.65 -13.24
CA VAL A 57 -27.78 -7.12 -14.34
C VAL A 57 -26.55 -8.00 -14.62
N SER A 58 -26.53 -9.23 -14.12
CA SER A 58 -25.49 -10.23 -14.41
C SER A 58 -25.33 -10.51 -15.91
N THR A 59 -26.42 -10.35 -16.68
CA THR A 59 -26.42 -10.42 -18.14
C THR A 59 -26.92 -9.08 -18.71
N PRO A 60 -26.01 -8.14 -19.03
CA PRO A 60 -26.37 -6.77 -19.45
C PRO A 60 -27.34 -6.66 -20.62
N ALA A 61 -27.35 -7.64 -21.53
CA ALA A 61 -28.26 -7.66 -22.67
C ALA A 61 -29.69 -8.10 -22.35
N THR A 62 -29.89 -8.72 -21.19
CA THR A 62 -31.18 -9.25 -20.76
C THR A 62 -31.34 -9.07 -19.25
N PRO A 63 -31.41 -7.81 -18.76
CA PRO A 63 -31.65 -7.56 -17.35
C PRO A 63 -33.02 -8.11 -16.92
N ALA A 64 -33.12 -8.60 -15.69
CA ALA A 64 -34.32 -9.26 -15.19
C ALA A 64 -34.78 -8.67 -13.86
N LEU A 65 -36.10 -8.47 -13.70
CA LEU A 65 -36.67 -8.01 -12.45
C LEU A 65 -36.48 -9.07 -11.36
N LEU A 66 -35.80 -8.71 -10.27
CA LEU A 66 -35.74 -9.51 -9.05
C LEU A 66 -36.90 -9.19 -8.12
N GLY A 67 -37.28 -7.91 -8.02
CA GLY A 67 -38.37 -7.45 -7.18
C GLY A 67 -38.63 -5.95 -7.30
N SER A 68 -39.75 -5.50 -6.73
CA SER A 68 -40.11 -4.08 -6.64
C SER A 68 -40.88 -3.79 -5.35
N TRP A 69 -40.73 -2.58 -4.83
CA TRP A 69 -41.30 -2.19 -3.53
C TRP A 69 -41.88 -0.80 -3.56
N ASP A 70 -42.93 -0.59 -2.77
CA ASP A 70 -43.46 0.74 -2.53
C ASP A 70 -42.48 1.51 -1.63
N SER A 71 -42.00 2.65 -2.11
CA SER A 71 -41.27 3.59 -1.27
C SER A 71 -42.22 4.34 -0.34
N ASP A 72 -41.73 4.76 0.83
CA ASP A 72 -42.50 5.56 1.80
C ASP A 72 -42.70 7.03 1.34
N GLY A 73 -42.43 7.31 0.07
CA GLY A 73 -42.46 8.63 -0.53
C GLY A 73 -41.98 8.58 -1.98
N TRP A 74 -41.55 9.73 -2.51
CA TRP A 74 -40.93 9.78 -3.83
C TRP A 74 -39.44 9.46 -3.69
N ALA A 75 -39.00 8.33 -4.23
CA ALA A 75 -37.61 7.89 -4.21
C ALA A 75 -36.78 8.75 -5.18
N PHE A 76 -35.84 9.52 -4.63
CA PHE A 76 -34.98 10.45 -5.37
C PHE A 76 -33.55 9.92 -5.55
N GLY A 77 -32.97 9.37 -4.48
CA GLY A 77 -31.58 8.90 -4.46
C GLY A 77 -31.49 7.53 -3.83
N VAL A 78 -30.52 6.73 -4.28
CA VAL A 78 -30.30 5.39 -3.77
C VAL A 78 -28.81 5.08 -3.59
N ALA A 79 -28.48 4.47 -2.46
CA ALA A 79 -27.19 3.82 -2.22
C ALA A 79 -27.42 2.35 -1.89
N ALA A 80 -26.42 1.51 -2.11
CA ALA A 80 -26.48 0.10 -1.77
C ALA A 80 -25.13 -0.43 -1.29
N ASP A 81 -25.16 -1.34 -0.32
CA ASP A 81 -24.04 -2.21 0.02
C ASP A 81 -24.37 -3.67 -0.35
N SER A 82 -23.58 -4.64 0.11
CA SER A 82 -23.80 -6.06 -0.21
C SER A 82 -25.08 -6.66 0.39
N THR A 83 -25.71 -5.99 1.34
CA THR A 83 -26.83 -6.49 2.17
C THR A 83 -28.07 -5.61 2.08
N TYR A 84 -27.92 -4.28 2.05
CA TYR A 84 -29.01 -3.33 2.13
C TYR A 84 -29.00 -2.32 0.98
N ALA A 85 -30.20 -1.88 0.59
CA ALA A 85 -30.43 -0.66 -0.18
C ALA A 85 -30.93 0.45 0.76
N TYR A 86 -30.46 1.66 0.53
CA TYR A 86 -30.76 2.86 1.30
C TYR A 86 -31.38 3.88 0.34
N VAL A 87 -32.61 4.29 0.60
CA VAL A 87 -33.41 5.07 -0.34
C VAL A 87 -33.83 6.38 0.30
N ALA A 88 -33.48 7.49 -0.34
CA ALA A 88 -33.93 8.82 0.01
C ALA A 88 -35.33 9.06 -0.61
N ASN A 89 -36.37 9.07 0.22
CA ASN A 89 -37.78 9.08 -0.17
C ASN A 89 -38.44 10.47 -0.07
N GLY A 90 -37.65 11.54 -0.20
CA GLY A 90 -38.14 12.91 -0.08
C GLY A 90 -38.72 13.16 1.31
N GLY A 91 -39.99 13.57 1.35
CA GLY A 91 -40.71 13.82 2.61
C GLY A 91 -41.01 12.57 3.45
N GLY A 92 -40.71 11.36 2.95
CA GLY A 92 -40.76 10.10 3.70
C GLY A 92 -39.45 9.75 4.41
N GLY A 93 -38.44 10.63 4.36
CA GLY A 93 -37.13 10.40 4.97
C GLY A 93 -36.31 9.32 4.26
N VAL A 94 -35.62 8.48 5.03
CA VAL A 94 -34.79 7.38 4.52
C VAL A 94 -35.45 6.04 4.80
N GLN A 95 -35.59 5.20 3.77
CA GLN A 95 -36.04 3.82 3.90
C GLN A 95 -34.89 2.85 3.58
N ILE A 96 -34.76 1.81 4.39
CA ILE A 96 -33.72 0.79 4.26
C ILE A 96 -34.38 -0.54 3.95
N LEU A 97 -33.93 -1.19 2.88
CA LEU A 97 -34.47 -2.47 2.39
C LEU A 97 -33.40 -3.55 2.40
N ASN A 98 -33.79 -4.77 2.73
CA ASN A 98 -32.91 -5.94 2.63
C ASN A 98 -32.87 -6.45 1.19
N LEU A 99 -31.67 -6.55 0.62
CA LEU A 99 -31.46 -7.00 -0.75
C LEU A 99 -31.70 -8.50 -0.94
N ALA A 100 -31.59 -9.30 0.12
CA ALA A 100 -31.72 -10.75 0.03
C ALA A 100 -33.16 -11.20 -0.19
N ASP A 101 -34.11 -10.52 0.46
CA ASP A 101 -35.51 -10.93 0.50
C ASP A 101 -36.49 -9.83 0.14
N ALA A 102 -35.99 -8.67 -0.31
CA ALA A 102 -36.84 -7.68 -0.92
C ALA A 102 -37.86 -7.13 0.09
N THR A 103 -37.47 -6.83 1.32
CA THR A 103 -38.39 -6.31 2.35
C THR A 103 -37.88 -5.02 3.01
N PRO A 104 -38.76 -4.03 3.26
CA PRO A 104 -38.42 -2.88 4.08
C PRO A 104 -38.04 -3.35 5.48
N VAL A 105 -36.87 -2.93 5.94
CA VAL A 105 -36.32 -3.26 7.25
C VAL A 105 -36.68 -2.17 8.24
N VAL A 106 -36.43 -0.91 7.87
CA VAL A 106 -36.66 0.24 8.73
C VAL A 106 -36.76 1.52 7.92
N SER A 107 -37.57 2.45 8.40
CA SER A 107 -37.70 3.81 7.87
C SER A 107 -37.38 4.81 8.96
N VAL A 108 -36.71 5.90 8.60
CA VAL A 108 -36.28 6.95 9.50
C VAL A 108 -36.68 8.30 8.92
N GLU A 109 -37.44 9.06 9.70
CA GLU A 109 -37.78 10.44 9.38
C GLU A 109 -36.52 11.31 9.43
N THR A 110 -36.33 12.14 8.41
CA THR A 110 -35.29 13.18 8.39
C THR A 110 -35.87 14.54 8.78
N SER A 111 -35.03 15.56 8.93
CA SER A 111 -35.48 16.89 9.37
C SER A 111 -36.01 17.74 8.21
N GLY A 112 -35.71 17.35 6.98
CA GLY A 112 -36.07 18.02 5.74
C GLY A 112 -36.65 17.06 4.70
N VAL A 113 -36.19 17.20 3.45
CA VAL A 113 -36.62 16.38 2.31
C VAL A 113 -35.39 15.64 1.81
N ALA A 114 -35.36 14.31 1.97
CA ALA A 114 -34.22 13.49 1.57
C ALA A 114 -34.15 13.36 0.04
N HIS A 115 -33.13 13.96 -0.58
CA HIS A 115 -32.92 13.92 -2.03
C HIS A 115 -31.83 12.93 -2.43
N GLY A 116 -30.65 13.04 -1.83
CA GLY A 116 -29.50 12.19 -2.11
C GLY A 116 -29.05 11.43 -0.87
N ILE A 117 -28.44 10.25 -1.09
CA ILE A 117 -27.91 9.43 -0.01
C ILE A 117 -26.62 8.73 -0.44
N ALA A 118 -25.61 8.75 0.42
CA ALA A 118 -24.37 8.02 0.25
C ALA A 118 -24.05 7.22 1.52
N VAL A 119 -23.42 6.06 1.37
CA VAL A 119 -23.08 5.17 2.48
C VAL A 119 -21.58 4.89 2.48
N ALA A 120 -20.94 5.11 3.62
CA ALA A 120 -19.51 4.81 3.82
C ALA A 120 -19.21 4.58 5.31
N GLY A 121 -18.34 3.62 5.61
CA GLY A 121 -17.83 3.42 6.98
C GLY A 121 -18.90 3.06 8.03
N GLY A 122 -20.03 2.46 7.62
CA GLY A 122 -21.15 2.18 8.53
C GLY A 122 -22.02 3.40 8.85
N LEU A 123 -21.93 4.45 8.04
CA LEU A 123 -22.71 5.68 8.15
C LEU A 123 -23.51 5.93 6.88
N ALA A 124 -24.69 6.53 7.03
CA ALA A 124 -25.47 7.08 5.93
C ALA A 124 -25.44 8.61 5.98
N TYR A 125 -25.01 9.22 4.88
CA TYR A 125 -24.95 10.65 4.65
C TYR A 125 -26.12 11.03 3.75
N VAL A 126 -26.97 11.95 4.20
CA VAL A 126 -28.21 12.30 3.52
C VAL A 126 -28.21 13.78 3.19
N ALA A 127 -28.34 14.11 1.90
CA ALA A 127 -28.67 15.44 1.44
C ALA A 127 -30.16 15.68 1.66
N ASP A 128 -30.48 16.45 2.70
CA ASP A 128 -31.83 16.57 3.28
C ASP A 128 -32.50 17.92 2.94
N GLY A 129 -32.25 18.42 1.73
CA GLY A 129 -32.82 19.68 1.24
C GLY A 129 -32.38 20.87 2.09
N ILE A 130 -33.35 21.62 2.63
CA ILE A 130 -33.09 22.81 3.47
C ILE A 130 -32.47 22.48 4.83
N ALA A 131 -32.46 21.20 5.25
CA ALA A 131 -31.83 20.78 6.49
C ALA A 131 -30.33 20.49 6.31
N GLY A 132 -29.80 20.67 5.10
CA GLY A 132 -28.41 20.42 4.75
C GLY A 132 -28.05 18.95 4.77
N LEU A 133 -26.92 18.61 5.39
CA LEU A 133 -26.44 17.24 5.55
C LEU A 133 -26.95 16.65 6.87
N GLN A 134 -27.51 15.44 6.82
CA GLN A 134 -27.80 14.60 7.99
C GLN A 134 -26.93 13.34 7.98
N ILE A 135 -26.43 12.91 9.14
CA ILE A 135 -25.52 11.77 9.27
C ILE A 135 -26.11 10.76 10.26
N PHE A 136 -26.42 9.56 9.77
CA PHE A 136 -26.99 8.47 10.55
C PHE A 136 -25.98 7.34 10.77
N ASP A 137 -25.93 6.83 12.00
CA ASP A 137 -25.28 5.55 12.29
C ASP A 137 -26.18 4.39 11.83
N ILE A 138 -25.67 3.57 10.92
CA ILE A 138 -26.34 2.38 10.38
C ILE A 138 -25.60 1.07 10.74
N SER A 139 -24.58 1.15 11.61
CA SER A 139 -23.76 -0.02 11.99
C SER A 139 -24.51 -1.09 12.78
N THR A 140 -25.68 -0.76 13.33
CA THR A 140 -26.50 -1.66 14.15
C THR A 140 -27.76 -2.16 13.45
N LEU A 141 -27.86 -2.04 12.12
CA LEU A 141 -28.98 -2.59 11.36
C LEU A 141 -29.19 -4.09 11.67
N PRO A 142 -30.44 -4.58 11.78
CA PRO A 142 -31.70 -3.91 11.41
C PRO A 142 -32.34 -3.02 12.49
N ALA A 143 -31.63 -2.66 13.57
CA ALA A 143 -32.16 -1.68 14.53
C ALA A 143 -32.35 -0.30 13.89
N THR A 144 -33.25 0.53 14.44
CA THR A 144 -33.50 1.88 13.94
C THR A 144 -32.22 2.73 13.94
N PRO A 145 -31.78 3.26 12.77
CA PRO A 145 -30.64 4.14 12.68
C PRO A 145 -30.77 5.35 13.59
N SER A 146 -29.64 5.83 14.11
CA SER A 146 -29.60 7.00 14.99
C SER A 146 -28.96 8.19 14.28
N LEU A 147 -29.59 9.36 14.37
CA LEU A 147 -28.98 10.61 13.88
C LEU A 147 -27.84 10.97 14.83
N ILE A 148 -26.60 10.95 14.32
CA ILE A 148 -25.40 11.21 15.11
C ILE A 148 -24.77 12.57 14.80
N GLY A 149 -25.03 13.14 13.62
CA GLY A 149 -24.51 14.43 13.22
C GLY A 149 -25.39 15.11 12.17
N ALA A 150 -25.26 16.43 12.06
CA ALA A 150 -25.91 17.24 11.04
C ALA A 150 -25.06 18.48 10.74
N PHE A 151 -25.14 18.98 9.51
CA PHE A 151 -24.44 20.18 9.07
C PHE A 151 -25.37 21.02 8.20
N ASP A 152 -25.65 22.24 8.65
CA ASP A 152 -26.49 23.20 7.92
C ASP A 152 -25.73 23.77 6.72
N THR A 153 -26.24 23.55 5.52
CA THR A 153 -25.65 24.06 4.27
C THR A 153 -26.36 25.34 3.84
N PRO A 154 -25.67 26.30 3.19
CA PRO A 154 -26.26 27.59 2.84
C PRO A 154 -27.39 27.53 1.79
N GLY A 155 -27.50 26.44 1.03
CA GLY A 155 -28.50 26.23 -0.01
C GLY A 155 -29.47 25.08 0.27
N ILE A 156 -29.83 24.36 -0.79
CA ILE A 156 -30.71 23.18 -0.72
C ILE A 156 -29.85 21.98 -1.11
N ALA A 157 -29.56 21.10 -0.17
CA ALA A 157 -28.80 19.89 -0.42
C ALA A 157 -29.60 18.92 -1.30
N THR A 158 -29.16 18.73 -2.55
CA THR A 158 -29.82 17.88 -3.54
C THR A 158 -29.14 16.53 -3.72
N ASP A 159 -27.84 16.45 -3.51
CA ASP A 159 -27.07 15.21 -3.67
C ASP A 159 -25.82 15.20 -2.77
N VAL A 160 -25.30 14.01 -2.49
CA VAL A 160 -24.16 13.82 -1.60
C VAL A 160 -23.25 12.68 -2.04
N SER A 161 -21.95 12.89 -1.94
CA SER A 161 -20.92 11.87 -2.18
C SER A 161 -19.84 11.91 -1.11
N VAL A 162 -19.12 10.80 -0.93
CA VAL A 162 -18.14 10.64 0.17
C VAL A 162 -16.79 10.21 -0.39
N VAL A 163 -15.72 10.90 0.04
CA VAL A 163 -14.33 10.60 -0.31
C VAL A 163 -13.45 10.65 0.94
N GLY A 164 -12.98 9.49 1.41
CA GLY A 164 -12.27 9.40 2.70
C GLY A 164 -13.13 9.95 3.85
N ASP A 165 -12.57 10.88 4.63
CA ASP A 165 -13.27 11.54 5.75
C ASP A 165 -14.04 12.81 5.32
N ARG A 166 -14.27 13.01 4.02
CA ARG A 166 -14.91 14.19 3.46
C ARG A 166 -16.22 13.87 2.77
N VAL A 167 -17.18 14.77 2.93
CA VAL A 167 -18.51 14.70 2.34
C VAL A 167 -18.71 15.89 1.42
N CYS A 168 -19.03 15.63 0.16
CA CYS A 168 -19.31 16.64 -0.85
C CYS A 168 -20.81 16.71 -1.09
N ILE A 169 -21.36 17.91 -1.04
CA ILE A 169 -22.80 18.16 -1.13
C ILE A 169 -23.04 19.10 -2.30
N ALA A 170 -23.89 18.67 -3.24
CA ALA A 170 -24.51 19.59 -4.19
C ALA A 170 -25.58 20.37 -3.42
N ASP A 171 -25.38 21.67 -3.27
CA ASP A 171 -26.15 22.53 -2.36
C ASP A 171 -27.01 23.54 -3.14
N GLY A 172 -27.44 23.18 -4.35
CA GLY A 172 -28.27 24.04 -5.19
C GLY A 172 -27.67 25.44 -5.33
N ALA A 173 -28.43 26.46 -4.93
CA ALA A 173 -28.01 27.87 -4.99
C ALA A 173 -26.76 28.22 -4.14
N GLY A 174 -26.37 27.35 -3.21
CA GLY A 174 -25.15 27.43 -2.42
C GLY A 174 -23.91 26.90 -3.14
N GLY A 175 -24.09 26.28 -4.31
CA GLY A 175 -23.03 25.64 -5.10
C GLY A 175 -22.62 24.30 -4.51
N VAL A 176 -21.32 24.10 -4.34
CA VAL A 176 -20.79 22.88 -3.72
C VAL A 176 -20.32 23.19 -2.33
N THR A 177 -20.82 22.43 -1.35
CA THR A 177 -20.35 22.48 0.03
C THR A 177 -19.57 21.21 0.34
N VAL A 178 -18.36 21.37 0.87
CA VAL A 178 -17.50 20.26 1.28
C VAL A 178 -17.32 20.31 2.78
N VAL A 179 -17.56 19.19 3.45
CA VAL A 179 -17.56 19.05 4.90
C VAL A 179 -16.54 17.98 5.30
N ASP A 180 -15.65 18.32 6.23
CA ASP A 180 -14.80 17.35 6.90
C ASP A 180 -15.60 16.66 8.03
N VAL A 181 -15.50 15.33 8.09
CA VAL A 181 -16.21 14.49 9.07
C VAL A 181 -15.25 13.52 9.79
N PRO A 182 -14.16 14.01 10.44
CA PRO A 182 -13.25 13.14 11.19
C PRO A 182 -13.89 12.57 12.47
N VAL A 183 -14.93 13.24 12.96
CA VAL A 183 -15.81 12.76 14.04
C VAL A 183 -17.25 12.95 13.55
N PRO A 184 -18.02 11.87 13.29
CA PRO A 184 -19.35 11.96 12.68
C PRO A 184 -20.35 12.88 13.38
N ALA A 185 -20.22 13.05 14.70
CA ALA A 185 -21.08 13.93 15.47
C ALA A 185 -20.71 15.43 15.41
N GLN A 186 -19.58 15.77 14.79
CA GLN A 186 -19.07 17.14 14.70
C GLN A 186 -18.55 17.43 13.28
N PRO A 187 -19.43 17.41 12.26
CA PRO A 187 -19.05 17.82 10.92
C PRO A 187 -18.63 19.29 10.89
N THR A 188 -17.55 19.59 10.17
CA THR A 188 -17.03 20.96 10.04
C THR A 188 -16.92 21.37 8.57
N LEU A 189 -17.24 22.63 8.27
CA LEU A 189 -17.03 23.17 6.94
C LEU A 189 -15.57 23.02 6.55
N TYR A 190 -15.29 22.33 5.46
CA TYR A 190 -13.98 22.29 4.86
C TYR A 190 -13.85 23.41 3.82
N ALA A 191 -14.77 23.42 2.84
CA ALA A 191 -14.76 24.42 1.78
C ALA A 191 -16.11 24.63 1.10
N ARG A 192 -16.23 25.71 0.33
CA ARG A 192 -17.41 26.01 -0.50
C ARG A 192 -17.03 26.68 -1.81
N SER A 193 -17.79 26.44 -2.88
CA SER A 193 -17.68 27.17 -4.13
C SER A 193 -18.96 27.93 -4.44
N SER A 194 -18.90 29.27 -4.42
CA SER A 194 -20.03 30.16 -4.77
C SER A 194 -20.12 30.48 -6.27
N GLN A 195 -19.12 30.05 -7.06
CA GLN A 195 -19.10 30.26 -8.52
C GLN A 195 -19.99 29.26 -9.27
N MET A 196 -20.32 28.12 -8.64
CA MET A 196 -21.26 27.16 -9.17
C MET A 196 -22.62 27.53 -8.63
N VAL A 197 -23.42 28.24 -9.42
CA VAL A 197 -24.58 28.95 -8.85
C VAL A 197 -25.74 27.99 -8.59
N ARG A 198 -25.74 26.77 -9.15
CA ARG A 198 -26.79 25.74 -8.95
C ARG A 198 -26.29 24.30 -9.15
N SER A 199 -25.55 23.76 -8.18
CA SER A 199 -25.09 22.36 -8.22
C SER A 199 -26.23 21.38 -7.97
N LEU A 200 -26.34 20.34 -8.80
CA LEU A 200 -27.42 19.35 -8.77
C LEU A 200 -26.97 17.96 -8.29
N SER A 201 -25.79 17.51 -8.72
CA SER A 201 -25.28 16.18 -8.39
C SER A 201 -23.77 16.18 -8.15
N THR A 202 -23.29 15.24 -7.33
CA THR A 202 -21.86 15.00 -7.09
C THR A 202 -21.50 13.52 -7.19
N ALA A 203 -20.30 13.19 -7.66
CA ALA A 203 -19.78 11.82 -7.67
C ALA A 203 -18.29 11.79 -7.30
N VAL A 204 -17.79 10.65 -6.81
CA VAL A 204 -16.36 10.46 -6.47
C VAL A 204 -15.76 9.39 -7.36
N VAL A 205 -14.66 9.71 -8.04
CA VAL A 205 -13.87 8.77 -8.87
C VAL A 205 -12.39 8.99 -8.64
N ASP A 206 -11.65 7.94 -8.27
CA ASP A 206 -10.20 7.98 -8.02
C ASP A 206 -9.75 9.14 -7.13
N SER A 207 -10.47 9.37 -6.02
CA SER A 207 -10.23 10.51 -5.11
C SER A 207 -10.43 11.90 -5.76
N ARG A 208 -11.28 12.01 -6.78
CA ARG A 208 -11.71 13.27 -7.40
C ARG A 208 -13.22 13.39 -7.28
N VAL A 209 -13.73 14.59 -7.02
CA VAL A 209 -15.16 14.90 -6.90
C VAL A 209 -15.62 15.57 -8.18
N ILE A 210 -16.63 15.01 -8.83
CA ILE A 210 -17.24 15.53 -10.04
C ILE A 210 -18.57 16.16 -9.66
N VAL A 211 -18.88 17.33 -10.22
CA VAL A 211 -20.08 18.10 -9.90
C VAL A 211 -20.77 18.55 -11.18
N ALA A 212 -22.09 18.35 -11.28
CA ALA A 212 -22.91 18.97 -12.31
C ALA A 212 -23.60 20.24 -11.79
N ASP A 213 -23.56 21.31 -12.59
CA ASP A 213 -24.22 22.60 -12.36
C ASP A 213 -25.15 22.95 -13.53
N ASP A 214 -26.35 23.44 -13.24
CA ASP A 214 -27.37 23.78 -14.23
C ASP A 214 -27.00 24.98 -15.14
N THR A 215 -26.02 25.80 -14.72
CA THR A 215 -25.57 26.99 -15.48
C THR A 215 -24.14 26.89 -16.00
N GLY A 216 -23.32 26.01 -15.42
CA GLY A 216 -21.89 25.87 -15.71
C GLY A 216 -21.47 24.56 -16.40
N GLY A 217 -22.38 23.58 -16.55
CA GLY A 217 -22.05 22.26 -17.10
C GLY A 217 -21.41 21.33 -16.06
N LEU A 218 -20.38 20.57 -16.46
CA LEU A 218 -19.67 19.63 -15.58
C LEU A 218 -18.37 20.26 -15.05
N ALA A 219 -18.14 20.20 -13.74
CA ALA A 219 -16.89 20.59 -13.10
C ALA A 219 -16.23 19.40 -12.40
N ILE A 220 -14.90 19.35 -12.40
CA ILE A 220 -14.11 18.34 -11.69
C ILE A 220 -13.26 19.04 -10.62
N LEU A 221 -13.31 18.54 -9.39
CA LEU A 221 -12.58 19.01 -8.23
C LEU A 221 -11.64 17.89 -7.76
N ALA A 222 -10.33 18.06 -7.85
CA ALA A 222 -9.37 17.07 -7.36
C ALA A 222 -9.30 17.07 -5.82
N ALA A 223 -9.47 15.92 -5.13
CA ALA A 223 -9.42 15.88 -3.66
C ALA A 223 -7.99 15.91 -3.08
N GLN A 224 -6.97 15.63 -3.89
CA GLN A 224 -5.55 15.67 -3.50
C GLN A 224 -4.99 17.11 -3.36
N ALA A 225 -5.63 18.12 -3.96
CA ALA A 225 -5.18 19.52 -3.91
C ALA A 225 -5.79 20.33 -2.75
N TRP A 226 -6.46 19.66 -1.82
CA TRP A 226 -7.22 20.28 -0.73
C TRP A 226 -6.27 20.70 0.40
N PRO A 227 -5.95 22.00 0.57
CA PRO A 227 -4.99 22.45 1.56
C PRO A 227 -5.43 22.06 2.98
N THR A 228 -4.49 21.58 3.79
CA THR A 228 -4.72 21.16 5.18
C THR A 228 -4.92 22.32 6.17
N THR A 229 -4.98 23.56 5.67
CA THR A 229 -5.20 24.77 6.47
C THR A 229 -6.26 25.66 5.84
N ASP A 230 -7.32 25.88 6.62
CA ASP A 230 -8.48 26.76 6.39
C ASP A 230 -8.06 28.24 6.23
N PRO A 231 -8.47 28.91 5.13
CA PRO A 231 -8.65 30.34 5.13
C PRO A 231 -10.09 30.68 4.73
N LEU A 232 -10.97 30.78 5.71
CA LEU A 232 -12.14 31.67 5.76
C LEU A 232 -12.43 32.43 4.45
N GLY A 233 -13.25 31.85 3.60
CA GLY A 233 -14.13 32.60 2.71
C GLY A 233 -13.67 32.72 1.25
N ASP A 234 -14.36 31.94 0.43
CA ASP A 234 -14.56 32.10 -1.01
C ASP A 234 -13.33 31.76 -1.88
N PHE A 235 -13.44 30.66 -2.64
CA PHE A 235 -12.52 30.31 -3.72
C PHE A 235 -12.67 31.30 -4.87
N ASN A 236 -12.23 32.55 -4.70
CA ASN A 236 -12.11 33.51 -5.81
C ASN A 236 -11.15 34.67 -5.48
N ASN A 237 -9.86 34.37 -5.70
CA ASN A 237 -8.88 35.24 -6.36
C ASN A 237 -8.61 36.64 -5.74
N SER A 238 -7.61 36.70 -4.85
CA SER A 238 -6.75 37.89 -4.75
C SER A 238 -5.27 37.50 -4.79
N GLY A 239 -4.80 37.10 -5.97
CA GLY A 239 -3.40 37.23 -6.38
C GLY A 239 -2.38 36.35 -5.63
N LYS A 240 -1.84 35.38 -6.36
CA LYS A 240 -0.77 34.41 -5.99
C LYS A 240 -1.23 33.14 -5.27
N VAL A 241 -2.02 32.32 -5.96
CA VAL A 241 -1.82 30.85 -5.97
C VAL A 241 -2.09 30.40 -7.40
N SER A 242 -1.10 29.81 -8.06
CA SER A 242 -1.30 29.07 -9.31
C SER A 242 -1.89 27.71 -8.94
N LEU A 243 -3.17 27.49 -9.21
CA LEU A 243 -3.82 26.20 -9.07
C LEU A 243 -4.06 25.63 -10.48
N PRO A 244 -3.51 24.46 -10.84
CA PRO A 244 -3.68 23.87 -12.16
C PRO A 244 -5.03 23.15 -12.40
N ASP A 245 -5.82 22.85 -11.37
CA ASP A 245 -6.89 21.84 -11.49
C ASP A 245 -8.34 22.34 -11.33
N LEU A 246 -8.68 23.47 -11.97
CA LEU A 246 -10.08 23.86 -12.17
C LEU A 246 -10.35 23.94 -13.67
N VAL A 247 -10.85 22.86 -14.28
CA VAL A 247 -11.35 22.91 -15.66
C VAL A 247 -12.80 23.39 -15.63
N TYR A 248 -13.01 24.65 -16.01
CA TYR A 248 -14.32 25.23 -16.24
C TYR A 248 -14.75 24.90 -17.68
N LEU A 249 -15.68 23.96 -17.87
CA LEU A 249 -16.25 23.69 -19.20
C LEU A 249 -17.40 24.65 -19.48
N ALA A 250 -17.10 25.94 -19.68
CA ALA A 250 -18.00 26.81 -20.41
C ALA A 250 -17.66 26.72 -21.90
N GLU A 251 -18.61 26.32 -22.74
CA GLU A 251 -18.99 27.12 -23.92
C GLU A 251 -20.14 26.50 -24.73
N THR A 252 -21.03 27.41 -25.14
CA THR A 252 -22.29 27.27 -25.87
C THR A 252 -22.14 27.01 -27.38
N ASP A 253 -20.98 26.59 -27.87
CA ASP A 253 -20.69 26.52 -29.31
C ASP A 253 -20.71 25.09 -29.92
N TRP A 254 -21.16 24.09 -29.16
CA TRP A 254 -21.29 22.69 -29.61
C TRP A 254 -22.54 22.39 -30.45
N LEU A 255 -23.21 23.43 -30.96
CA LEU A 255 -24.59 23.40 -31.46
C LEU A 255 -24.70 23.48 -33.00
N GLU A 256 -23.83 22.83 -33.76
CA GLU A 256 -24.03 22.69 -35.23
C GLU A 256 -23.54 21.34 -35.79
N SER A 257 -24.19 20.23 -35.45
CA SER A 257 -24.45 19.18 -36.46
C SER A 257 -25.56 18.22 -36.01
N GLU A 258 -26.69 18.29 -36.70
CA GLU A 258 -27.82 17.40 -36.56
C GLU A 258 -27.44 15.95 -36.92
N THR A 259 -27.48 15.04 -35.95
CA THR A 259 -28.05 13.68 -36.03
C THR A 259 -27.61 12.88 -34.79
N MET A 260 -28.57 12.34 -34.03
CA MET A 260 -28.40 11.54 -32.79
C MET A 260 -28.14 12.27 -31.46
N LEU A 261 -28.62 13.51 -31.29
CA LEU A 261 -28.64 14.20 -29.98
C LEU A 261 -30.05 14.54 -29.48
N ASP A 262 -31.07 13.80 -29.92
CA ASP A 262 -32.47 14.00 -29.47
C ASP A 262 -32.91 12.94 -28.42
N VAL A 263 -31.96 12.16 -27.90
CA VAL A 263 -32.17 11.21 -26.80
C VAL A 263 -31.40 11.62 -25.54
N LEU A 264 -30.52 12.64 -25.59
CA LEU A 264 -29.61 12.93 -24.48
C LEU A 264 -29.56 14.39 -23.98
N VAL A 265 -30.21 15.36 -24.64
CA VAL A 265 -30.29 16.75 -24.13
C VAL A 265 -31.60 17.45 -24.54
N GLY A 266 -32.72 16.71 -24.54
CA GLY A 266 -34.04 17.26 -24.86
C GLY A 266 -34.70 17.90 -23.64
N ASN A 267 -34.58 19.24 -23.51
CA ASN A 267 -35.23 20.12 -22.52
C ASN A 267 -34.88 19.84 -21.04
N LEU A 268 -33.81 20.50 -20.57
CA LEU A 268 -33.60 20.80 -19.15
C LEU A 268 -34.66 21.79 -18.64
N THR A 269 -35.89 21.31 -18.51
CA THR A 269 -36.92 21.93 -17.68
C THR A 269 -37.47 20.81 -16.79
N ASP A 270 -37.11 20.91 -15.51
CA ASP A 270 -37.52 20.10 -14.36
C ASP A 270 -36.92 18.67 -14.26
N ASP A 271 -36.16 18.47 -13.17
CA ASP A 271 -35.90 17.21 -12.45
C ASP A 271 -35.34 16.00 -13.22
N ILE A 272 -34.11 16.08 -13.76
CA ILE A 272 -33.34 14.89 -14.18
C ILE A 272 -32.04 14.82 -13.35
N ASN A 273 -32.01 13.92 -12.37
CA ASN A 273 -30.77 13.49 -11.70
C ASN A 273 -30.07 12.48 -12.62
N VAL A 274 -28.93 12.89 -13.19
CA VAL A 274 -28.05 11.98 -13.94
C VAL A 274 -27.02 11.44 -12.97
N ASN A 275 -27.01 10.13 -12.73
CA ASN A 275 -25.96 9.49 -11.93
C ASN A 275 -24.59 9.69 -12.59
N LEU A 276 -23.76 10.53 -11.99
CA LEU A 276 -22.45 10.95 -12.49
C LEU A 276 -21.32 9.93 -12.26
N GLN A 277 -21.53 8.86 -11.47
CA GLN A 277 -20.49 7.84 -11.23
C GLN A 277 -20.00 7.22 -12.54
N ASP A 278 -20.86 7.21 -13.57
CA ASP A 278 -20.58 6.59 -14.86
C ASP A 278 -20.17 7.58 -15.97
N TYR A 279 -20.36 8.88 -15.77
CA TYR A 279 -19.90 9.94 -16.69
C TYR A 279 -18.42 10.32 -16.47
N ALA A 280 -17.85 9.97 -15.32
CA ALA A 280 -16.44 10.17 -15.00
C ALA A 280 -15.47 9.53 -16.01
N VAL A 281 -15.90 8.44 -16.65
CA VAL A 281 -15.13 7.78 -17.71
C VAL A 281 -15.19 8.55 -19.03
N MET A 282 -16.17 9.45 -19.22
CA MET A 282 -16.28 10.27 -20.42
C MET A 282 -15.48 11.57 -20.35
N ALA A 283 -15.26 12.13 -19.15
CA ALA A 283 -14.44 13.34 -18.99
C ALA A 283 -12.95 13.07 -19.25
N ASP A 284 -12.45 11.87 -18.94
CA ASP A 284 -11.06 11.47 -19.23
C ASP A 284 -10.82 11.12 -20.72
N ASN A 285 -11.88 10.88 -21.53
CA ASN A 285 -11.69 10.12 -22.77
C ASN A 285 -12.22 10.78 -24.05
N TRP A 286 -12.79 11.98 -24.00
CA TRP A 286 -13.31 12.70 -25.18
C TRP A 286 -12.65 14.06 -25.43
N GLY A 287 -11.40 14.22 -25.00
CA GLY A 287 -10.52 15.29 -25.51
C GLY A 287 -10.42 16.54 -24.65
N VAL A 288 -10.77 16.49 -23.36
CA VAL A 288 -10.00 17.28 -22.39
C VAL A 288 -8.78 16.44 -22.10
N GLY A 289 -7.67 16.69 -22.79
CA GLY A 289 -6.42 16.06 -22.39
C GLY A 289 -6.13 16.48 -20.95
N ILE A 290 -6.30 15.58 -19.98
CA ILE A 290 -5.41 15.64 -18.83
C ILE A 290 -4.04 15.38 -19.43
N GLU A 291 -3.27 16.46 -19.62
CA GLU A 291 -1.87 16.33 -19.99
C GLU A 291 -1.23 15.50 -18.89
N ARG A 292 -1.07 14.20 -19.15
CA ARG A 292 -0.24 13.36 -18.32
C ARG A 292 1.18 13.82 -18.56
N THR A 293 1.90 14.07 -17.48
CA THR A 293 3.31 14.44 -17.54
C THR A 293 4.14 13.29 -16.98
N ALA A 294 5.44 13.33 -17.25
CA ALA A 294 6.35 12.48 -16.49
C ALA A 294 6.19 12.79 -14.99
N PRO A 295 6.35 11.79 -14.12
CA PRO A 295 6.30 12.02 -12.68
C PRO A 295 7.49 12.90 -12.25
N THR A 296 7.43 13.44 -11.04
CA THR A 296 8.57 14.07 -10.36
C THR A 296 8.79 13.37 -9.03
N VAL A 297 10.03 13.04 -8.72
CA VAL A 297 10.40 12.27 -7.52
C VAL A 297 11.52 12.98 -6.75
N ILE A 298 11.57 12.83 -5.43
CA ILE A 298 12.67 13.33 -4.59
C ILE A 298 13.19 12.23 -3.67
N ASN A 299 14.46 12.35 -3.29
CA ASN A 299 15.04 11.56 -2.20
C ASN A 299 14.75 12.24 -0.86
N ALA A 300 14.34 11.45 0.14
CA ALA A 300 14.25 11.89 1.53
C ALA A 300 15.41 11.28 2.34
N PRO A 301 15.79 11.86 3.51
CA PRO A 301 16.93 11.35 4.27
C PRO A 301 16.82 9.86 4.61
N ALA A 302 17.92 9.12 4.49
CA ALA A 302 17.97 7.74 4.93
C ALA A 302 17.74 7.64 6.44
N ALA A 303 17.13 6.54 6.88
CA ALA A 303 16.79 6.29 8.28
C ALA A 303 17.24 4.87 8.70
N SER A 304 17.13 4.56 9.99
CA SER A 304 17.44 3.22 10.53
C SER A 304 18.82 2.68 10.11
N ILE A 305 19.80 3.58 9.98
CA ILE A 305 21.14 3.25 9.50
C ILE A 305 21.89 2.48 10.59
N THR A 306 22.42 1.32 10.22
CA THR A 306 23.27 0.47 11.05
C THR A 306 24.64 0.30 10.40
N SER A 307 25.47 -0.63 10.89
CA SER A 307 26.74 -0.96 10.25
C SER A 307 26.57 -1.73 8.94
N ASN A 308 25.39 -2.29 8.66
CA ASN A 308 25.16 -3.16 7.50
C ASN A 308 23.81 -3.01 6.81
N SER A 309 22.99 -2.05 7.23
CA SER A 309 21.66 -1.82 6.69
C SER A 309 21.26 -0.35 6.78
N ALA A 310 20.29 0.04 5.97
CA ALA A 310 19.65 1.35 6.03
C ALA A 310 18.25 1.28 5.41
N ARG A 311 17.41 2.25 5.77
CA ARG A 311 16.16 2.54 5.06
C ARG A 311 16.37 3.74 4.15
N LEU A 312 16.20 3.53 2.84
CA LEU A 312 16.25 4.59 1.84
C LEU A 312 14.85 5.15 1.65
N ASN A 313 14.67 6.46 1.85
CA ASN A 313 13.34 7.09 1.77
C ASN A 313 13.23 7.98 0.53
N GLY A 314 12.02 8.14 0.01
CA GLY A 314 11.73 9.09 -1.06
C GLY A 314 10.24 9.45 -1.15
N GLU A 315 9.91 10.35 -2.06
CA GLU A 315 8.55 10.82 -2.27
C GLU A 315 8.32 11.11 -3.75
N VAL A 316 7.21 10.61 -4.29
CA VAL A 316 6.67 11.08 -5.58
C VAL A 316 5.91 12.38 -5.30
N THR A 317 6.50 13.51 -5.68
CA THR A 317 5.93 14.85 -5.41
C THR A 317 4.91 15.27 -6.43
N ASP A 318 4.95 14.67 -7.62
CA ASP A 318 3.94 14.81 -8.68
C ASP A 318 3.90 13.49 -9.45
N ASN A 319 2.75 12.84 -9.52
CA ASN A 319 2.58 11.60 -10.28
C ASN A 319 2.23 11.84 -11.76
N GLY A 320 2.06 13.10 -12.18
CA GLY A 320 1.71 13.42 -13.56
C GLY A 320 0.37 12.80 -13.99
N ASN A 321 -0.56 12.64 -13.04
CA ASN A 321 -1.86 11.98 -13.20
C ASN A 321 -1.79 10.47 -13.53
N GLU A 322 -0.68 9.80 -13.22
CA GLU A 322 -0.54 8.34 -13.28
C GLU A 322 0.56 7.88 -12.33
N ASP A 323 0.19 7.14 -11.27
CA ASP A 323 1.16 6.66 -10.28
C ASP A 323 2.33 5.90 -10.93
N PRO A 324 3.57 6.39 -10.76
CA PRO A 324 4.74 5.79 -11.40
C PRO A 324 5.19 4.50 -10.72
N THR A 325 5.87 3.64 -11.48
CA THR A 325 6.73 2.60 -10.91
C THR A 325 8.03 3.25 -10.42
N VAL A 326 8.42 2.97 -9.19
CA VAL A 326 9.64 3.51 -8.58
C VAL A 326 10.71 2.43 -8.48
N THR A 327 11.93 2.80 -8.88
CA THR A 327 13.16 2.04 -8.68
C THR A 327 14.11 2.86 -7.82
N VAL A 328 14.62 2.27 -6.75
CA VAL A 328 15.65 2.86 -5.88
C VAL A 328 16.99 2.28 -6.29
N TYR A 329 17.96 3.15 -6.59
CA TYR A 329 19.33 2.77 -6.91
C TYR A 329 20.26 3.16 -5.76
N TRP A 330 21.23 2.31 -5.43
CA TRP A 330 22.22 2.61 -4.39
C TRP A 330 23.57 1.93 -4.64
N GLY A 331 24.62 2.46 -4.04
CA GLY A 331 25.98 1.93 -4.16
C GLY A 331 26.99 2.69 -3.32
N ASP A 332 28.20 2.16 -3.20
CA ASP A 332 29.33 2.87 -2.59
C ASP A 332 29.91 3.95 -3.52
N ASN A 333 29.41 3.98 -4.75
CA ASN A 333 29.66 5.00 -5.75
C ASN A 333 28.37 5.76 -6.14
N ASP A 334 28.51 7.06 -6.46
CA ASP A 334 27.40 7.85 -7.01
C ASP A 334 27.22 7.54 -8.51
N GLY A 335 26.18 6.78 -8.84
CA GLY A 335 25.84 6.45 -10.23
C GLY A 335 25.13 7.57 -10.99
N GLY A 336 24.75 8.66 -10.31
CA GLY A 336 23.98 9.77 -10.88
C GLY A 336 22.66 9.29 -11.49
N THR A 337 22.37 9.72 -12.73
CA THR A 337 21.15 9.36 -13.47
C THR A 337 21.38 8.24 -14.50
N THR A 338 22.43 7.42 -14.32
CA THR A 338 22.77 6.33 -15.25
C THR A 338 22.60 4.99 -14.53
N PRO A 339 21.56 4.18 -14.84
CA PRO A 339 21.28 2.93 -14.12
C PRO A 339 22.47 2.00 -13.99
N GLY A 340 23.24 1.80 -15.07
CA GLY A 340 24.36 0.85 -15.10
C GLY A 340 25.61 1.31 -14.34
N ASN A 341 25.61 2.51 -13.76
CA ASN A 341 26.69 2.98 -12.90
C ASN A 341 26.43 2.66 -11.42
N TRP A 342 25.20 2.28 -11.03
CA TRP A 342 24.90 1.95 -9.65
C TRP A 342 25.23 0.49 -9.35
N ASP A 343 25.76 0.21 -8.17
CA ASP A 343 26.05 -1.16 -7.73
C ASP A 343 24.78 -2.01 -7.60
N ASN A 344 23.71 -1.39 -7.09
CA ASN A 344 22.47 -2.06 -6.76
C ASN A 344 21.25 -1.24 -7.20
N ALA A 345 20.15 -1.94 -7.45
CA ALA A 345 18.85 -1.36 -7.75
C ALA A 345 17.74 -2.29 -7.32
N ASP A 346 16.65 -1.74 -6.79
CA ASP A 346 15.42 -2.48 -6.51
C ASP A 346 14.19 -1.72 -7.00
N THR A 347 13.24 -2.44 -7.58
CA THR A 347 11.99 -1.87 -8.10
C THR A 347 10.86 -2.20 -7.13
N ILE A 348 10.48 -1.19 -6.33
CA ILE A 348 9.51 -1.31 -5.23
C ILE A 348 8.05 -1.20 -5.69
N GLY A 349 7.80 -1.20 -7.01
CA GLY A 349 6.47 -1.19 -7.62
C GLY A 349 5.87 0.21 -7.77
N THR A 350 4.54 0.26 -7.94
CA THR A 350 3.78 1.51 -8.14
C THR A 350 3.68 2.32 -6.85
N GLN A 351 4.08 3.59 -6.90
CA GLN A 351 4.07 4.51 -5.76
C GLN A 351 3.47 5.85 -6.16
N GLY A 352 2.53 6.38 -5.37
CA GLY A 352 1.89 7.70 -5.62
C GLY A 352 2.16 8.75 -4.54
N SER A 353 3.01 8.44 -3.54
CA SER A 353 3.32 9.33 -2.41
C SER A 353 4.69 8.98 -1.82
N THR A 354 4.87 9.14 -0.50
CA THR A 354 6.08 8.73 0.21
C THR A 354 6.30 7.22 0.11
N PHE A 355 7.55 6.80 -0.11
CA PHE A 355 7.95 5.40 -0.21
C PHE A 355 9.28 5.17 0.52
N TYR A 356 9.61 3.90 0.75
CA TYR A 356 10.89 3.50 1.29
C TYR A 356 11.34 2.15 0.74
N ASP A 357 12.64 1.89 0.86
CA ASP A 357 13.28 0.60 0.60
C ASP A 357 14.24 0.25 1.74
N ASP A 358 14.14 -0.97 2.28
CA ASP A 358 14.95 -1.45 3.39
C ASP A 358 16.09 -2.33 2.83
N ILE A 359 17.31 -1.80 2.85
CA ILE A 359 18.49 -2.45 2.25
C ILE A 359 19.42 -3.04 3.33
N SER A 360 20.10 -4.13 2.98
CA SER A 360 21.01 -4.86 3.87
C SER A 360 22.33 -5.21 3.17
N SER A 361 23.21 -5.93 3.89
CA SER A 361 24.51 -6.40 3.37
C SER A 361 25.45 -5.27 2.96
N LEU A 362 25.36 -4.13 3.65
CA LEU A 362 26.26 -2.99 3.47
C LEU A 362 27.56 -3.17 4.26
N SER A 363 28.62 -2.51 3.81
CA SER A 363 29.90 -2.43 4.51
C SER A 363 29.82 -1.41 5.66
N PRO A 364 30.38 -1.70 6.84
CA PRO A 364 30.50 -0.74 7.95
C PRO A 364 31.38 0.47 7.61
N GLU A 365 31.17 1.59 8.30
CA GLU A 365 31.94 2.84 8.16
C GLU A 365 32.14 3.29 6.70
N THR A 366 31.14 3.03 5.86
CA THR A 366 31.20 3.26 4.42
C THR A 366 30.13 4.28 4.03
N THR A 367 30.52 5.27 3.23
CA THR A 367 29.57 6.21 2.62
C THR A 367 28.88 5.53 1.45
N TYR A 368 27.55 5.49 1.49
CA TYR A 368 26.71 5.04 0.39
C TYR A 368 25.93 6.21 -0.20
N TYR A 369 25.67 6.11 -1.49
CA TYR A 369 24.83 7.02 -2.26
C TYR A 369 23.56 6.30 -2.69
N PHE A 370 22.46 7.04 -2.83
CA PHE A 370 21.24 6.51 -3.41
C PHE A 370 20.44 7.56 -4.17
N ARG A 371 19.63 7.09 -5.12
CA ARG A 371 18.76 7.93 -5.93
C ARG A 371 17.54 7.16 -6.44
N ALA A 372 16.36 7.76 -6.30
CA ALA A 372 15.14 7.21 -6.87
C ALA A 372 14.94 7.62 -8.33
N TYR A 373 14.34 6.71 -9.11
CA TYR A 373 13.83 6.94 -10.46
C TYR A 373 12.36 6.51 -10.49
N ALA A 374 11.48 7.37 -10.99
CA ALA A 374 10.06 7.12 -11.12
C ALA A 374 9.67 7.15 -12.60
N VAL A 375 8.87 6.18 -13.07
CA VAL A 375 8.44 6.12 -14.48
C VAL A 375 6.96 5.75 -14.61
N ASN A 376 6.24 6.51 -15.43
CA ASN A 376 4.85 6.24 -15.83
C ASN A 376 4.75 6.13 -17.37
N SER A 377 3.54 6.12 -17.94
CA SER A 377 3.34 5.97 -19.39
C SER A 377 3.85 7.15 -20.23
N MET A 378 4.08 8.31 -19.60
CA MET A 378 4.53 9.54 -20.26
C MET A 378 6.03 9.76 -20.20
N GLY A 379 6.74 9.04 -19.34
CA GLY A 379 8.18 9.15 -19.18
C GLY A 379 8.60 8.84 -17.75
N GLY A 380 9.87 9.06 -17.47
CA GLY A 380 10.38 8.92 -16.11
C GLY A 380 11.34 10.05 -15.75
N ASP A 381 11.48 10.23 -14.45
CA ASP A 381 12.27 11.28 -13.84
C ASP A 381 13.14 10.70 -12.73
N TRP A 382 14.35 11.24 -12.62
CA TRP A 382 15.27 10.94 -11.53
C TRP A 382 15.14 12.03 -10.48
N ALA A 383 15.23 11.66 -9.21
CA ALA A 383 15.30 12.67 -8.15
C ALA A 383 16.41 13.68 -8.43
N ASP A 384 16.18 14.98 -8.28
CA ASP A 384 17.08 16.05 -8.75
C ASP A 384 18.54 15.93 -8.25
N SER A 385 18.72 15.42 -7.04
CA SER A 385 20.03 15.26 -6.40
C SER A 385 20.21 13.88 -5.82
N THR A 386 21.43 13.34 -5.91
CA THR A 386 21.83 12.12 -5.20
C THR A 386 21.84 12.39 -3.69
N ALA A 387 21.25 11.50 -2.90
CA ALA A 387 21.35 11.52 -1.45
C ALA A 387 22.44 10.55 -0.97
N SER A 388 22.99 10.76 0.22
CA SER A 388 24.02 9.90 0.80
C SER A 388 23.81 9.66 2.28
N PHE A 389 24.41 8.59 2.80
CA PHE A 389 24.45 8.24 4.21
C PHE A 389 25.73 7.47 4.53
N ASP A 390 26.14 7.49 5.80
CA ASP A 390 27.29 6.72 6.29
C ASP A 390 26.79 5.58 7.17
N THR A 391 27.17 4.35 6.87
CA THR A 391 26.94 3.22 7.79
C THR A 391 27.73 3.43 9.07
N THR A 392 27.19 2.92 10.19
CA THR A 392 27.87 3.07 11.49
C THR A 392 29.05 2.11 11.62
N ALA A 393 29.90 2.35 12.61
CA ALA A 393 30.93 1.37 13.00
C ALA A 393 30.31 0.01 13.33
N LEU A 394 30.99 -1.06 12.92
CA LEU A 394 30.63 -2.42 13.28
C LEU A 394 30.68 -2.56 14.81
N PRO A 395 29.62 -3.05 15.48
CA PRO A 395 29.67 -3.30 16.92
C PRO A 395 30.81 -4.27 17.25
N ALA A 396 31.64 -3.93 18.24
CA ALA A 396 32.76 -4.76 18.64
C ALA A 396 32.29 -6.16 19.07
N VAL A 397 32.84 -7.18 18.43
CA VAL A 397 32.67 -8.60 18.77
C VAL A 397 34.02 -9.13 19.20
N ASP A 398 34.05 -9.80 20.35
CA ASP A 398 35.19 -10.59 20.83
C ASP A 398 34.59 -11.82 21.52
N VAL A 399 34.37 -12.88 20.73
CA VAL A 399 33.75 -14.13 21.19
C VAL A 399 34.68 -15.30 20.93
N LYS A 400 34.78 -16.19 21.92
CA LYS A 400 35.65 -17.35 21.87
C LYS A 400 34.85 -18.59 22.19
N ILE A 401 34.85 -19.57 21.31
CA ILE A 401 34.09 -20.81 21.45
C ILE A 401 35.07 -21.97 21.59
N ASN A 402 34.89 -22.78 22.63
CA ASN A 402 35.60 -24.04 22.83
C ASN A 402 34.66 -25.21 22.55
N PHE A 403 35.07 -26.13 21.69
CA PHE A 403 34.29 -27.32 21.32
C PHE A 403 34.63 -28.47 22.26
N GLN A 404 33.66 -28.95 23.04
CA GLN A 404 33.94 -29.83 24.17
C GLN A 404 32.75 -30.69 24.60
N PRO A 405 32.96 -31.81 25.33
CA PRO A 405 31.87 -32.56 25.94
C PRO A 405 31.06 -31.77 26.97
N SER A 406 29.79 -32.14 27.11
CA SER A 406 28.94 -31.64 28.18
C SER A 406 29.48 -32.11 29.54
N GLY A 407 30.04 -31.17 30.31
CA GLY A 407 30.64 -31.43 31.62
C GLY A 407 32.16 -31.22 31.69
N SER A 408 32.85 -31.05 30.56
CA SER A 408 34.26 -30.66 30.54
C SER A 408 34.45 -29.23 31.04
N ALA A 409 35.63 -28.94 31.60
CA ALA A 409 35.94 -27.63 32.14
C ALA A 409 36.05 -26.60 31.02
N VAL A 410 35.19 -25.57 31.03
CA VAL A 410 35.25 -24.50 30.04
C VAL A 410 36.52 -23.67 30.24
N PRO A 411 37.39 -23.52 29.22
CA PRO A 411 38.56 -22.66 29.31
C PRO A 411 38.17 -21.23 29.69
N SER A 412 39.00 -20.58 30.52
CA SER A 412 38.73 -19.22 30.98
C SER A 412 38.60 -18.25 29.80
N GLY A 413 37.48 -17.54 29.71
CA GLY A 413 37.19 -16.58 28.64
C GLY A 413 36.54 -17.19 27.39
N TYR A 414 36.25 -18.50 27.39
CA TYR A 414 35.55 -19.18 26.31
C TYR A 414 34.09 -19.47 26.69
N LEU A 415 33.22 -19.52 25.69
CA LEU A 415 31.91 -20.14 25.76
C LEU A 415 32.03 -21.60 25.29
N ALA A 416 31.24 -22.50 25.86
CA ALA A 416 31.24 -23.89 25.43
C ALA A 416 30.26 -24.11 24.27
N ASP A 417 30.71 -24.86 23.27
CA ASP A 417 29.84 -25.57 22.35
C ASP A 417 29.95 -27.08 22.63
N THR A 418 28.83 -27.69 22.97
CA THR A 418 28.78 -29.10 23.37
C THR A 418 28.12 -30.01 22.34
N GLY A 419 28.07 -29.59 21.07
CA GLY A 419 27.43 -30.37 20.01
C GLY A 419 25.95 -30.08 19.79
N ALA A 420 25.41 -29.02 20.41
CA ALA A 420 24.00 -28.72 20.30
C ALA A 420 23.64 -28.07 18.95
N THR A 421 22.44 -28.36 18.44
CA THR A 421 21.89 -27.71 17.23
C THR A 421 21.83 -26.20 17.41
N TYR A 422 22.08 -25.46 16.32
CA TYR A 422 22.07 -24.00 16.29
C TYR A 422 20.84 -23.40 16.98
N GLY A 423 21.08 -22.41 17.84
CA GLY A 423 20.04 -21.68 18.55
C GLY A 423 20.61 -20.80 19.66
N ASP A 424 19.74 -20.04 20.31
CA ASP A 424 20.09 -19.17 21.44
C ASP A 424 20.67 -19.98 22.61
N ARG A 425 21.81 -19.54 23.13
CA ARG A 425 22.52 -20.16 24.26
C ARG A 425 22.28 -19.45 25.59
N GLY A 426 21.50 -18.37 25.61
CA GLY A 426 21.21 -17.58 26.80
C GLY A 426 22.42 -16.79 27.33
N ASN A 427 23.48 -16.68 26.54
CA ASN A 427 24.71 -15.96 26.86
C ASN A 427 24.93 -14.73 25.96
N GLY A 428 23.89 -14.33 25.20
CA GLY A 428 23.94 -13.22 24.26
C GLY A 428 24.30 -13.61 22.83
N TYR A 429 24.56 -14.90 22.57
CA TYR A 429 24.85 -15.42 21.24
C TYR A 429 23.97 -16.61 20.88
N SER A 430 23.59 -16.69 19.60
CA SER A 430 23.02 -17.88 18.98
C SER A 430 24.13 -18.58 18.19
N TYR A 431 24.43 -19.84 18.51
CA TYR A 431 25.43 -20.62 17.75
C TYR A 431 25.18 -22.10 17.87
N GLY A 432 25.75 -22.91 16.99
CA GLY A 432 25.69 -24.37 17.05
C GLY A 432 25.70 -25.01 15.67
N TRP A 433 25.33 -26.29 15.63
CA TRP A 433 25.47 -27.14 14.46
C TRP A 433 24.17 -27.23 13.64
N ASP A 434 24.29 -27.63 12.37
CA ASP A 434 23.17 -27.93 11.45
C ASP A 434 22.28 -29.13 11.88
N GLY A 435 22.74 -29.89 12.87
CA GLY A 435 22.04 -30.98 13.54
C GLY A 435 22.52 -31.11 14.98
N THR A 436 22.17 -32.18 15.68
CA THR A 436 22.86 -32.53 16.93
C THR A 436 24.16 -33.25 16.56
N ASN A 437 25.29 -32.80 17.10
CA ASN A 437 26.62 -33.32 16.83
C ASN A 437 27.33 -33.70 18.15
N ASP A 438 26.98 -34.86 18.69
CA ASP A 438 27.48 -35.36 19.97
C ASP A 438 28.90 -35.95 19.89
N GLU A 439 29.62 -35.75 18.77
CA GLU A 439 30.95 -36.31 18.51
C GLU A 439 32.09 -35.53 19.21
N THR A 440 31.79 -34.99 20.38
CA THR A 440 32.73 -34.25 21.23
C THR A 440 33.71 -35.19 21.95
N ARG A 441 34.95 -34.75 22.18
CA ARG A 441 35.97 -35.49 22.95
C ARG A 441 36.71 -34.57 23.91
N ASP A 442 37.12 -35.16 25.02
CA ASP A 442 38.06 -34.61 26.01
C ASP A 442 39.07 -35.72 26.25
N ARG A 443 40.33 -35.50 25.86
CA ARG A 443 41.33 -36.57 25.83
C ARG A 443 42.05 -36.73 27.18
N GLY A 444 42.10 -35.70 28.01
CA GLY A 444 42.89 -35.68 29.24
C GLY A 444 44.39 -35.84 29.00
N ILE A 445 44.89 -35.40 27.84
CA ILE A 445 46.29 -35.53 27.40
C ILE A 445 46.98 -34.16 27.46
N ASP A 446 46.36 -33.11 26.92
CA ASP A 446 46.92 -31.76 26.95
C ASP A 446 46.48 -31.03 28.22
N ALA A 447 47.38 -30.22 28.78
CA ALA A 447 47.07 -29.42 29.96
C ALA A 447 46.24 -28.18 29.61
N ASP A 448 46.33 -27.68 28.38
CA ASP A 448 45.45 -26.63 27.87
C ASP A 448 44.17 -27.28 27.32
N GLN A 449 43.07 -27.07 28.04
CA GLN A 449 41.77 -27.62 27.65
C GLN A 449 41.33 -27.21 26.24
N ARG A 450 41.83 -26.10 25.70
CA ARG A 450 41.55 -25.68 24.32
C ARG A 450 42.18 -26.60 23.28
N TYR A 451 43.28 -27.25 23.61
CA TYR A 451 43.93 -28.26 22.78
C TYR A 451 43.57 -29.69 23.22
N ASP A 452 42.88 -29.86 24.35
CA ASP A 452 42.50 -31.17 24.88
C ASP A 452 41.09 -31.62 24.46
N THR A 453 40.22 -30.65 24.18
CA THR A 453 38.84 -30.87 23.77
C THR A 453 38.61 -30.58 22.28
N LEU A 454 37.68 -31.29 21.66
CA LEU A 454 37.30 -31.12 20.26
C LEU A 454 35.87 -31.56 19.98
N ASN A 455 35.36 -31.22 18.79
CA ASN A 455 34.21 -31.86 18.15
C ASN A 455 34.52 -32.21 16.69
N HIS A 456 34.00 -33.34 16.20
CA HIS A 456 34.18 -33.71 14.79
C HIS A 456 33.28 -32.86 13.90
N MET A 457 33.87 -32.19 12.90
CA MET A 457 33.14 -31.53 11.82
C MET A 457 32.84 -32.48 10.68
N GLN A 458 33.74 -33.44 10.44
CA GLN A 458 33.53 -34.53 9.50
C GLN A 458 34.08 -35.82 10.11
N LYS A 459 33.26 -36.88 10.02
CA LYS A 459 33.60 -38.21 10.52
C LYS A 459 32.86 -39.26 9.69
N ASP A 460 33.60 -40.20 9.11
CA ASP A 460 33.07 -41.19 8.18
C ASP A 460 32.25 -40.53 7.05
N SER A 461 30.93 -40.77 6.98
CA SER A 461 30.03 -40.15 6.00
C SER A 461 29.26 -38.95 6.55
N GLU A 462 29.40 -38.63 7.83
CA GLU A 462 28.68 -37.54 8.49
C GLU A 462 29.50 -36.25 8.41
N ASN A 463 28.82 -35.16 8.07
CA ASN A 463 29.41 -33.84 7.88
C ASN A 463 28.50 -32.83 8.58
N HIS A 464 29.09 -31.95 9.37
CA HIS A 464 28.37 -30.95 10.13
C HIS A 464 28.91 -29.56 9.86
N THR A 465 27.99 -28.63 9.65
CA THR A 465 28.26 -27.20 9.56
C THR A 465 27.97 -26.56 10.91
N TRP A 466 28.86 -25.69 11.37
CA TRP A 466 28.69 -24.90 12.58
C TRP A 466 28.49 -23.42 12.21
N GLU A 467 27.59 -22.75 12.90
CA GLU A 467 27.27 -21.34 12.68
C GLU A 467 27.22 -20.55 13.99
N ILE A 468 27.53 -19.25 13.94
CA ILE A 468 27.26 -18.27 15.00
C ILE A 468 26.63 -16.99 14.42
N GLU A 469 25.57 -16.50 15.04
CA GLU A 469 24.92 -15.24 14.68
C GLU A 469 25.78 -14.06 15.12
N ILE A 470 26.30 -13.31 14.15
CA ILE A 470 27.06 -12.06 14.35
C ILE A 470 26.74 -11.07 13.23
N PRO A 471 26.83 -9.74 13.46
CA PRO A 471 26.52 -8.76 12.43
C PRO A 471 27.38 -8.93 11.16
N ASN A 472 26.83 -8.62 9.99
CA ASN A 472 27.64 -8.56 8.76
C ASN A 472 28.82 -7.60 8.92
N GLY A 473 30.00 -8.01 8.48
CA GLY A 473 31.23 -7.26 8.66
C GLY A 473 32.47 -8.13 8.52
N ALA A 474 33.64 -7.51 8.64
CA ALA A 474 34.93 -8.20 8.60
C ALA A 474 35.37 -8.66 9.99
N TYR A 475 35.83 -9.90 10.09
CA TYR A 475 36.26 -10.52 11.34
C TYR A 475 37.63 -11.17 11.19
N ASP A 476 38.50 -10.93 12.17
CA ASP A 476 39.75 -11.65 12.33
C ASP A 476 39.48 -12.91 13.15
N ILE A 477 39.75 -14.07 12.55
CA ILE A 477 39.47 -15.38 13.12
C ILE A 477 40.78 -16.09 13.41
N VAL A 478 40.88 -16.67 14.59
CA VAL A 478 41.86 -17.72 14.87
C VAL A 478 41.09 -19.00 15.18
N VAL A 479 41.29 -20.04 14.38
CA VAL A 479 40.64 -21.34 14.57
C VAL A 479 41.69 -22.44 14.63
N VAL A 480 41.47 -23.40 15.52
CA VAL A 480 42.35 -24.55 15.71
C VAL A 480 41.61 -25.83 15.44
N PHE A 481 42.21 -26.67 14.61
CA PHE A 481 41.75 -28.02 14.30
C PHE A 481 42.77 -29.03 14.81
N GLY A 482 42.33 -30.23 15.23
CA GLY A 482 43.25 -31.26 15.68
C GLY A 482 42.72 -32.20 16.75
N ASP A 483 43.61 -33.06 17.23
CA ASP A 483 43.40 -34.00 18.33
C ASP A 483 44.73 -34.31 19.02
N PRO A 484 44.89 -34.09 20.34
CA PRO A 484 46.16 -34.36 21.03
C PRO A 484 46.49 -35.87 21.05
N GLY A 485 45.49 -36.73 20.85
CA GLY A 485 45.65 -38.17 20.87
C GLY A 485 45.82 -38.81 19.48
N ASN A 486 45.53 -38.11 18.38
CA ASN A 486 45.48 -38.70 17.04
C ASN A 486 45.95 -37.72 15.94
N THR A 487 46.59 -38.28 14.90
CA THR A 487 47.06 -37.57 13.70
C THR A 487 46.36 -38.09 12.43
N ASP A 488 45.16 -38.65 12.57
CA ASP A 488 44.44 -39.35 11.49
C ASP A 488 43.44 -38.44 10.77
N GLN A 489 43.65 -37.13 10.82
CA GLN A 489 42.80 -36.11 10.22
C GLN A 489 43.48 -35.41 9.04
N THR A 490 42.64 -34.87 8.16
CA THR A 490 42.99 -33.86 7.17
C THR A 490 42.01 -32.70 7.31
N ASN A 491 42.46 -31.56 7.84
CA ASN A 491 41.59 -30.48 8.31
C ASN A 491 41.27 -29.43 7.22
N HIS A 492 40.94 -29.88 6.00
CA HIS A 492 40.50 -28.98 4.94
C HIS A 492 39.09 -28.44 5.21
N VAL A 493 38.98 -27.24 5.75
CA VAL A 493 37.70 -26.63 6.14
C VAL A 493 37.47 -25.30 5.42
N LYS A 494 36.23 -24.83 5.42
CA LYS A 494 35.82 -23.52 4.90
C LYS A 494 35.26 -22.67 6.03
N ILE A 495 35.65 -21.40 6.04
CA ILE A 495 35.05 -20.37 6.87
C ILE A 495 34.59 -19.22 5.97
N GLU A 496 33.31 -18.89 5.99
CA GLU A 496 32.71 -17.96 4.99
C GLU A 496 33.07 -18.32 3.53
N GLY A 497 33.17 -19.62 3.24
CA GLY A 497 33.60 -20.13 1.93
C GLY A 497 35.11 -20.05 1.63
N VAL A 498 35.90 -19.33 2.45
CA VAL A 498 37.37 -19.29 2.35
C VAL A 498 37.94 -20.64 2.77
N LEU A 499 38.64 -21.31 1.87
CA LEU A 499 39.27 -22.60 2.14
C LEU A 499 40.52 -22.41 3.01
N LEU A 500 40.52 -22.99 4.21
CA LEU A 500 41.70 -23.17 5.04
C LEU A 500 42.29 -24.53 4.69
N GLN A 501 43.47 -24.51 4.06
CA GLN A 501 44.13 -25.72 3.62
C GLN A 501 45.02 -26.25 4.74
N ASP A 502 44.84 -27.53 5.07
CA ASP A 502 45.76 -28.30 5.90
C ASP A 502 47.15 -28.33 5.22
N PRO A 503 48.17 -27.71 5.83
CA PRO A 503 49.45 -27.46 5.19
C PRO A 503 50.32 -28.71 5.04
N ASP A 504 50.18 -29.72 5.90
CA ASP A 504 51.07 -30.88 5.93
C ASP A 504 50.38 -32.24 6.10
N GLY A 505 49.15 -32.30 6.62
CA GLY A 505 48.45 -33.55 6.92
C GLY A 505 49.20 -34.42 7.94
N GLU A 506 48.48 -35.26 8.68
CA GLU A 506 49.09 -36.17 9.67
C GLU A 506 49.83 -35.48 10.85
N ASP A 507 49.45 -34.25 11.20
CA ASP A 507 49.94 -33.57 12.40
C ASP A 507 48.88 -33.60 13.53
N ASN A 508 49.20 -33.07 14.72
CA ASN A 508 48.25 -33.05 15.83
C ASN A 508 47.31 -31.84 15.76
N PHE A 509 47.80 -30.67 15.29
CA PHE A 509 47.07 -29.40 15.40
C PHE A 509 47.41 -28.40 14.30
N ASP A 510 46.38 -27.98 13.57
CA ASP A 510 46.43 -26.88 12.63
C ASP A 510 45.91 -25.60 13.25
N VAL A 511 46.67 -24.51 13.12
CA VAL A 511 46.24 -23.17 13.53
C VAL A 511 46.12 -22.28 12.31
N HIS A 512 44.92 -21.74 12.09
CA HIS A 512 44.66 -20.79 11.02
C HIS A 512 44.30 -19.42 11.59
N ALA A 513 44.94 -18.39 11.04
CA ALA A 513 44.54 -17.00 11.23
C ALA A 513 44.08 -16.43 9.88
N VAL A 514 42.84 -15.95 9.81
CA VAL A 514 42.21 -15.48 8.57
C VAL A 514 41.29 -14.31 8.86
N THR A 515 41.20 -13.35 7.94
CA THR A 515 40.15 -12.34 7.95
C THR A 515 39.06 -12.75 6.97
N VAL A 516 37.81 -12.80 7.42
CA VAL A 516 36.64 -13.15 6.59
C VAL A 516 35.56 -12.08 6.68
N THR A 517 34.66 -12.06 5.70
CA THR A 517 33.50 -11.17 5.66
C THR A 517 32.22 -11.97 5.83
N VAL A 518 31.46 -11.69 6.88
CA VAL A 518 30.10 -12.21 7.09
C VAL A 518 29.11 -11.34 6.32
N SER A 519 28.21 -11.95 5.55
CA SER A 519 27.28 -11.24 4.63
C SER A 519 25.80 -11.56 4.82
N ASP A 520 25.47 -12.60 5.58
CA ASP A 520 24.12 -13.13 5.79
C ASP A 520 23.67 -13.15 7.27
N GLY A 521 24.44 -12.54 8.16
CA GLY A 521 24.21 -12.46 9.59
C GLY A 521 24.77 -13.64 10.38
N LYS A 522 25.50 -14.55 9.74
CA LYS A 522 26.09 -15.71 10.39
C LYS A 522 27.52 -15.97 9.91
N LEU A 523 28.42 -16.21 10.87
CA LEU A 523 29.70 -16.84 10.55
C LEU A 523 29.52 -18.35 10.49
N THR A 524 29.92 -18.95 9.37
CA THR A 524 29.71 -20.34 8.99
C THR A 524 31.04 -21.06 8.82
N LEU A 525 31.21 -22.16 9.55
CA LEU A 525 32.35 -23.06 9.48
C LEU A 525 31.87 -24.43 9.00
N SER A 526 32.47 -24.97 7.92
CA SER A 526 32.09 -26.26 7.34
C SER A 526 33.28 -27.07 6.82
N PRO A 527 33.21 -28.41 6.74
CA PRO A 527 34.22 -29.22 6.08
C PRO A 527 34.24 -28.97 4.56
N ASN A 528 35.41 -28.95 3.93
CA ASN A 528 35.50 -28.92 2.48
C ASN A 528 35.29 -30.32 1.89
N LEU A 529 34.17 -30.54 1.22
CA LEU A 529 33.86 -31.84 0.59
C LEU A 529 34.28 -31.91 -0.89
N SER A 530 34.98 -30.90 -1.39
CA SER A 530 35.36 -30.77 -2.80
C SER A 530 36.82 -31.11 -3.06
N SER A 531 37.07 -31.98 -4.03
CA SER A 531 38.42 -32.33 -4.54
C SER A 531 39.18 -31.08 -5.03
N PRO A 532 40.52 -31.01 -4.85
CA PRO A 532 41.42 -32.05 -4.31
C PRO A 532 41.57 -32.06 -2.78
N ASN A 533 41.10 -31.03 -2.09
CA ASN A 533 41.39 -30.78 -0.68
C ASN A 533 40.22 -31.23 0.20
N ILE A 534 39.87 -32.52 0.16
CA ILE A 534 38.71 -33.04 0.90
C ILE A 534 39.07 -33.15 2.39
N ALA A 535 38.18 -32.71 3.27
CA ALA A 535 38.30 -32.94 4.71
C ALA A 535 38.06 -34.44 5.00
N ASP A 536 38.93 -35.01 5.83
CA ASP A 536 38.76 -36.37 6.33
C ASP A 536 39.07 -36.40 7.83
N ASN A 537 38.18 -36.99 8.61
CA ASN A 537 38.15 -36.97 10.06
C ASN A 537 38.43 -35.57 10.68
N ALA A 538 37.93 -34.49 10.07
CA ALA A 538 38.24 -33.12 10.49
C ALA A 538 37.64 -32.79 11.87
N LYS A 539 38.46 -32.22 12.77
CA LYS A 539 38.12 -31.98 14.18
C LYS A 539 38.42 -30.54 14.55
N VAL A 540 37.44 -29.82 15.10
CA VAL A 540 37.63 -28.45 15.56
C VAL A 540 37.80 -28.43 17.07
N CYS A 541 38.78 -27.68 17.56
CA CYS A 541 39.08 -27.54 18.98
C CYS A 541 38.49 -26.25 19.56
N TYR A 542 38.86 -25.10 18.99
CA TYR A 542 38.33 -23.80 19.37
C TYR A 542 38.38 -22.78 18.24
N ILE A 543 37.57 -21.73 18.38
CA ILE A 543 37.55 -20.56 17.47
C ILE A 543 37.48 -19.27 18.28
N ASP A 544 38.40 -18.35 18.01
CA ASP A 544 38.41 -16.98 18.50
C ASP A 544 37.94 -16.06 17.35
N ILE A 545 36.95 -15.21 17.61
CA ILE A 545 36.30 -14.33 16.63
C ILE A 545 36.36 -12.90 17.16
N ALA A 546 37.07 -12.03 16.46
CA ALA A 546 37.15 -10.61 16.78
C ALA A 546 36.75 -9.74 15.59
N THR A 547 36.03 -8.65 15.82
CA THR A 547 35.83 -7.62 14.78
C THR A 547 37.18 -7.17 14.24
N SER A 548 37.36 -7.21 12.92
CA SER A 548 38.60 -6.75 12.30
C SER A 548 38.69 -5.23 12.42
N ALA A 549 39.82 -4.74 12.92
CA ALA A 549 40.09 -3.31 12.94
C ALA A 549 40.47 -2.89 11.52
N GLY A 550 39.47 -2.54 10.69
CA GLY A 550 39.67 -2.13 9.32
C GLY A 550 40.83 -1.13 9.19
N GLY A 551 41.86 -1.49 8.41
CA GLY A 551 42.76 -0.50 7.83
C GLY A 551 41.96 0.26 6.78
N GLY A 552 41.61 1.51 7.08
CA GLY A 552 40.80 2.37 6.21
C GLY A 552 41.50 2.90 4.97
#